data_AF-A0A1Q3VMR1-F1
#
_entry.id   AF-A0A1Q3VMR1-F1
#
_cell.length_a   1.000
_cell.length_b   1.000
_cell.length_c   1.000
_cell.angle_alpha   90.00
_cell.angle_beta   90.00
_cell.angle_gamma   90.00
#
_symmetry.space_group_name_H-M   'P 1'
#
loop_
_entity.id
_entity.type
_entity.pdbx_description
1 polymer ?
#
loop_
_entity_poly.entity_id
_entity_poly.type
_entity_poly.pdbx_seq_one_letter_code
_entity_poly.pdbx_strand_id
1 'polypeptide(L)'
;MAYTLGRFTVDDVGFIQVVPARILVAAAKGDLDLNLLAREELANRGLDQAGVWVGFERAIVALRKCGDTVRTAPPPHSSPAEE
;
A
#
# COMPACT_ATOMS: atom_id res chain seq x y z
N MET A 1 -14.13 14.40 -13.12
CA MET A 1 -13.72 13.04 -12.68
C MET A 1 -13.79 12.99 -11.17
N ALA A 2 -14.58 12.08 -10.60
CA ALA A 2 -14.65 11.86 -9.15
C ALA A 2 -13.79 10.64 -8.81
N TYR A 3 -12.66 10.85 -8.15
CA TYR A 3 -11.89 9.77 -7.54
C TYR A 3 -12.45 9.53 -6.13
N THR A 4 -12.66 8.26 -5.76
CA THR A 4 -13.19 7.90 -4.45
C THR A 4 -12.09 8.03 -3.40
N LEU A 5 -12.20 9.03 -2.52
CA LEU A 5 -11.29 9.23 -1.40
C LEU A 5 -11.63 8.36 -0.17
N GLY A 6 -12.74 7.62 -0.24
CA GLY A 6 -13.22 6.80 0.88
C GLY A 6 -13.49 7.66 2.10
N ARG A 7 -12.79 7.38 3.21
CA ARG A 7 -12.90 8.12 4.46
C ARG A 7 -12.00 9.37 4.55
N PHE A 8 -11.14 9.60 3.55
CA PHE A 8 -10.16 10.68 3.56
C PHE A 8 -10.70 11.93 2.84
N THR A 9 -10.18 13.09 3.22
CA THR A 9 -10.48 14.39 2.60
C THR A 9 -9.47 14.71 1.49
N VAL A 10 -9.78 15.74 0.69
CA VAL A 10 -8.84 16.25 -0.33
C VAL A 10 -7.54 16.73 0.32
N ASP A 11 -7.63 17.33 1.51
CA ASP A 11 -6.47 17.82 2.25
C ASP A 11 -5.59 16.66 2.76
N ASP A 12 -6.19 15.55 3.20
CA ASP A 12 -5.45 14.35 3.66
C ASP A 12 -4.60 13.73 2.54
N VAL A 13 -5.08 13.77 1.30
CA VAL A 13 -4.39 13.16 0.15
C VAL A 13 -3.72 14.18 -0.78
N GLY A 14 -3.82 15.48 -0.47
CA GLY A 14 -3.32 16.57 -1.33
C GLY A 14 -1.82 16.47 -1.62
N PHE A 15 -1.07 15.81 -0.74
CA PHE A 15 0.36 15.51 -0.96
C PHE A 15 0.64 14.76 -2.27
N ILE A 16 -0.33 14.03 -2.83
CA ILE A 16 -0.14 13.30 -4.08
C ILE A 16 0.13 14.23 -5.27
N GLN A 17 -0.34 15.49 -5.20
CA GLN A 17 -0.14 16.49 -6.25
C GLN A 17 1.31 16.95 -6.37
N VAL A 18 2.10 16.85 -5.29
CA VAL A 18 3.51 17.25 -5.28
C VAL A 18 4.47 16.07 -5.50
N VAL A 19 3.95 14.84 -5.64
CA VAL A 19 4.76 13.65 -5.93
C VAL A 19 5.30 13.74 -7.36
N PRO A 20 6.60 13.48 -7.60
CA PRO A 20 7.17 13.49 -8.94
C PRO A 20 6.46 12.50 -9.89
N ALA A 21 6.18 12.94 -11.12
CA ALA A 21 5.47 12.14 -12.12
C ALA A 21 6.06 10.73 -12.33
N ARG A 22 7.40 10.60 -12.29
CA ARG A 22 8.08 9.29 -12.43
C ARG A 22 7.68 8.28 -11.35
N ILE A 23 7.39 8.75 -10.13
CA ILE A 23 6.97 7.91 -9.01
C ILE A 23 5.51 7.51 -9.17
N LEU A 24 4.65 8.46 -9.58
CA LEU A 24 3.24 8.17 -9.89
C LEU A 24 3.12 7.12 -11.00
N VAL A 25 3.95 7.22 -12.04
CA VAL A 25 3.99 6.22 -13.13
C VAL A 25 4.42 4.84 -12.61
N ALA A 26 5.48 4.77 -11.81
CA ALA A 26 5.94 3.50 -11.23
C ALA A 26 4.88 2.86 -10.33
N ALA A 27 4.21 3.64 -9.48
CA ALA A 27 3.13 3.17 -8.64
C ALA A 27 1.92 2.68 -9.46
N ALA A 28 1.52 3.44 -10.49
CA ALA A 28 0.40 3.07 -11.36
C ALA A 28 0.66 1.79 -12.17
N LYS A 29 1.92 1.50 -12.50
CA LYS A 29 2.33 0.27 -13.18
C LYS A 29 2.49 -0.93 -12.24
N GLY A 30 2.52 -0.70 -10.93
CA GLY A 30 2.89 -1.73 -9.95
C GLY A 30 4.40 -1.97 -9.83
N ASP A 31 5.24 -1.16 -10.49
CA ASP A 31 6.70 -1.19 -10.34
C ASP A 31 7.15 -0.70 -8.95
N LEU A 32 6.28 0.07 -8.27
CA LEU A 32 6.47 0.54 -6.91
C LEU A 32 5.27 0.15 -6.03
N ASP A 33 5.49 -0.75 -5.06
CA ASP A 33 4.46 -1.14 -4.08
C ASP A 33 4.34 -0.08 -2.96
N LEU A 34 3.48 0.91 -3.16
CA LEU A 34 3.17 1.93 -2.15
C LEU A 34 2.53 1.33 -0.89
N ASN A 35 1.86 0.19 -0.99
CA ASN A 35 1.30 -0.47 0.20
C ASN A 35 2.44 -1.03 1.06
N LEU A 36 3.45 -1.69 0.46
CA LEU A 36 4.63 -2.15 1.20
C LEU A 36 5.33 -0.99 1.90
N LEU A 37 5.56 0.12 1.20
CA LEU A 37 6.17 1.31 1.80
C LEU A 37 5.35 1.85 2.98
N ALA A 38 4.02 1.90 2.85
CA ALA A 38 3.16 2.31 3.95
C ALA A 38 3.29 1.37 5.16
N ARG A 39 3.38 0.05 4.94
CA ARG A 39 3.55 -0.94 6.02
C ARG A 39 4.90 -0.80 6.72
N GLU A 40 5.96 -0.55 5.95
CA GLU A 40 7.31 -0.29 6.47
C GLU A 40 7.33 1.01 7.30
N GLU A 41 6.69 2.06 6.81
CA GLU A 41 6.56 3.32 7.54
C GLU A 41 5.77 3.18 8.85
N LEU A 42 4.70 2.37 8.86
CA LEU A 42 3.98 2.04 10.10
C LEU A 42 4.92 1.36 11.10
N ALA A 43 5.72 0.38 10.65
CA ALA A 43 6.67 -0.31 11.50
C ALA A 43 7.78 0.61 12.05
N ASN A 44 8.32 1.49 11.20
CA ASN A 44 9.30 2.51 11.57
C ASN A 44 8.74 3.51 12.58
N ARG A 45 7.41 3.65 12.66
CA ARG A 45 6.70 4.49 13.63
C ARG A 45 6.19 3.69 14.83
N GLY A 46 6.57 2.43 15.01
CA GLY A 46 6.13 1.60 16.13
C GLY A 46 4.64 1.21 16.08
N LEU A 47 4.00 1.36 14.92
CA LEU A 47 2.59 1.03 14.67
C LEU A 47 2.46 -0.34 14.00
N ASP A 48 1.43 -1.09 14.38
CA ASP A 48 1.05 -2.29 13.64
C ASP A 48 0.28 -1.95 12.35
N GLN A 49 -0.17 -3.00 11.63
CA GLN A 49 -0.87 -2.85 10.35
C GLN A 49 -2.33 -2.35 10.49
N ALA A 50 -2.85 -2.28 11.72
CA ALA A 50 -4.11 -1.61 12.03
C ALA A 50 -3.90 -0.14 12.45
N GLY A 51 -2.65 0.33 12.53
CA GLY A 51 -2.30 1.68 12.97
C GLY A 51 -2.27 1.84 14.49
N VAL A 52 -2.19 0.76 15.26
CA VAL A 52 -2.12 0.79 16.73
C VAL A 52 -0.66 0.84 17.18
N TRP A 53 -0.35 1.71 18.15
CA TRP A 53 0.98 1.74 18.75
C TRP A 53 1.26 0.46 19.55
N VAL A 54 2.28 -0.28 19.11
CA VAL A 54 2.71 -1.54 19.72
C VAL A 54 4.19 -1.53 20.12
N GLY A 55 4.92 -0.47 19.79
CA GLY A 55 6.37 -0.35 19.95
C GLY A 55 7.14 -1.01 18.80
N PHE A 56 8.37 -0.54 18.55
CA PHE A 56 9.16 -0.87 17.35
C PHE A 56 9.33 -2.38 17.11
N GLU A 57 9.72 -3.14 18.13
CA GLU A 57 9.98 -4.58 17.98
C GLU A 57 8.73 -5.33 17.51
N ARG A 58 7.58 -5.07 18.14
CA ARG A 58 6.30 -5.70 17.78
C ARG A 58 5.81 -5.25 16.41
N ALA A 59 6.06 -4.00 16.06
CA ALA A 59 5.69 -3.43 14.78
C ALA A 59 6.47 -4.09 13.62
N ILE A 60 7.78 -4.33 13.81
CA ILE A 60 8.63 -5.10 12.86
C ILE A 60 8.14 -6.55 12.72
N VAL A 61 7.75 -7.19 13.83
CA VAL A 61 7.17 -8.55 13.78
C VAL A 61 5.84 -8.55 13.01
N ALA A 62 4.98 -7.54 13.20
CA ALA A 62 3.72 -7.41 12.50
C ALA A 62 3.91 -7.19 10.98
N LEU A 63 4.90 -6.37 10.58
CA LEU A 63 5.27 -6.16 9.18
C LEU A 63 5.66 -7.48 8.50
N ARG A 64 6.54 -8.27 9.13
CA ARG A 64 7.00 -9.56 8.60
C ARG A 64 5.85 -10.54 8.37
N LYS A 65 4.88 -10.58 9.30
CA LYS A 65 3.69 -11.45 9.19
C LYS A 65 2.71 -11.02 8.09
N CYS A 66 2.70 -9.74 7.72
CA CYS A 66 1.82 -9.23 6.66
C CYS A 66 2.27 -9.68 5.25
N GLY A 67 3.58 -9.88 5.06
CA GLY A 67 4.18 -10.26 3.77
C GLY A 67 3.74 -11.62 3.21
N ASP A 68 3.22 -12.52 4.04
CA ASP A 68 2.84 -13.88 3.62
C ASP A 68 1.50 -13.94 2.85
N THR A 69 0.70 -12.87 2.86
CA THR A 69 -0.67 -12.88 2.31
C THR A 69 -0.81 -12.34 0.88
N VAL A 70 0.19 -11.64 0.35
CA VAL A 70 0.10 -10.99 -0.98
C VAL A 70 0.46 -11.94 -2.13
N ARG A 71 1.17 -13.05 -1.87
CA ARG A 71 1.66 -13.95 -2.93
C ARG A 71 0.60 -14.89 -3.53
N THR A 72 -0.63 -14.91 -3.01
CA THR A 72 -1.67 -15.88 -3.42
C THR A 72 -2.79 -15.30 -4.28
N ALA A 73 -2.82 -14.00 -4.57
CA ALA A 73 -3.82 -13.44 -5.48
C ALA A 73 -3.32 -13.54 -6.94
N PRO A 74 -3.92 -14.39 -7.80
CA PRO A 74 -3.60 -14.38 -9.22
C PRO A 74 -4.02 -13.04 -9.86
N PRO A 75 -3.31 -12.57 -10.91
CA PRO A 75 -3.61 -11.31 -11.56
C PRO A 75 -5.02 -11.33 -12.20
N PRO A 76 -5.75 -10.20 -12.22
CA PRO A 76 -7.15 -10.12 -12.66
C PRO A 76 -7.38 -10.28 -14.18
N HIS A 77 -6.39 -10.75 -14.95
CA HIS A 77 -6.43 -10.79 -16.42
C HIS A 77 -6.09 -12.13 -17.05
N SER A 78 -6.23 -13.24 -16.33
CA SER A 78 -6.29 -14.56 -17.00
C SER A 78 -7.74 -14.88 -17.34
N SER A 79 -8.23 -14.32 -18.46
CA SER A 79 -9.39 -14.89 -19.15
C SER A 79 -9.07 -16.34 -19.53
N PRO A 80 -9.96 -17.31 -19.29
CA PRO A 80 -9.81 -18.62 -19.89
C PRO A 80 -10.05 -18.44 -21.40
N ALA A 81 -9.07 -18.83 -22.20
CA ALA A 81 -9.30 -19.06 -23.62
C ALA A 81 -10.31 -20.21 -23.72
N GLU A 82 -11.49 -19.90 -24.25
CA GLU A 82 -12.44 -20.91 -24.73
C GLU A 82 -11.79 -21.60 -25.94
N GLU A 83 -11.70 -22.94 -25.87
CA GLU A 83 -11.58 -23.83 -27.03
C GLU A 83 -12.61 -24.95 -26.89
#